data_AF-A0A2I0INP8-F1
#
_entry.id   AF-A0A2I0INP8-F1
#
_cell.length_a   1.000
_cell.length_b   1.000
_cell.length_c   1.000
_cell.angle_alpha   90.00
_cell.angle_beta   90.00
_cell.angle_gamma   90.00
#
_symmetry.space_group_name_H-M   'P 1'
#
loop_
_entity.id
_entity.type
_entity.pdbx_description
1 polymer ?
#
loop_
_entity_poly.entity_id
_entity_poly.type
_entity_poly.pdbx_seq_one_letter_code
_entity_poly.pdbx_strand_id
1 'polypeptide(L)'
;MVVEYCKKHVEAAAESKSEDRPSPATAAEDELKAWDADFVKAANYLNIKSLLDLTCQTVADMIKGRTPEEIRKTFNIKNDFTPEEEEEVRRENQWAFE
;
A
#
# COMPACT_ATOMS: atom_id res chain seq x y z
N MET A 1 2.64 16.41 14.70
CA MET A 1 2.01 15.18 14.14
C MET A 1 1.93 15.20 12.60
N VAL A 2 0.90 15.75 11.93
CA VAL A 2 0.81 15.65 10.44
C VAL A 2 1.78 16.58 9.71
N VAL A 3 1.96 17.81 10.19
CA VAL A 3 2.89 18.79 9.58
C VAL A 3 4.34 18.32 9.68
N GLU A 4 4.70 17.69 10.80
CA GLU A 4 6.02 17.06 10.97
C GLU A 4 6.18 15.85 10.05
N TYR A 5 5.09 15.12 9.75
CA TYR A 5 5.09 14.03 8.79
C TYR A 5 5.38 14.48 7.38
N CYS A 6 4.66 15.50 6.93
CA CYS A 6 4.92 16.10 5.63
C CYS A 6 6.34 16.67 5.54
N LYS A 7 6.85 17.31 6.60
CA LYS A 7 8.23 17.83 6.60
C LYS A 7 9.27 16.72 6.49
N LYS A 8 9.18 15.67 7.31
CA LYS A 8 10.13 14.54 7.26
C LYS A 8 10.10 13.79 5.94
N HIS A 9 8.93 13.61 5.33
CA HIS A 9 8.83 12.93 4.03
C HIS A 9 9.35 13.79 2.88
N VAL A 10 9.18 15.11 2.95
CA VAL A 10 9.78 16.04 1.98
C VAL A 10 11.30 16.08 2.13
N GLU A 11 11.81 16.06 3.37
CA GLU A 11 13.25 16.02 3.66
C GLU A 11 13.88 14.68 3.24
N ALA A 12 13.26 13.54 3.57
CA ALA A 12 13.73 12.21 3.14
C ALA A 12 13.70 12.04 1.62
N ALA A 13 12.68 12.59 0.94
CA ALA A 13 12.62 12.60 -0.53
C ALA A 13 13.61 13.57 -1.18
N ALA A 14 14.11 14.56 -0.44
CA ALA A 14 15.18 15.45 -0.88
C ALA A 14 16.57 14.80 -0.68
N GLU A 15 16.76 14.05 0.39
CA GLU A 15 18.00 13.30 0.69
C GLU A 15 18.19 12.08 -0.23
N SER A 16 17.11 11.45 -0.69
CA SER A 16 17.20 10.32 -1.64
C SER A 16 17.59 10.72 -3.07
N LYS A 17 17.59 12.02 -3.40
CA LYS A 17 18.02 12.54 -4.72
C LYS A 17 19.53 12.76 -4.84
N SER A 18 20.31 12.63 -3.78
CA SER A 18 21.77 12.65 -3.87
C SER A 18 22.32 11.21 -4.02
N GLU A 19 22.46 10.76 -5.27
CA GLU A 19 22.98 9.44 -5.67
C GLU A 19 24.48 9.25 -5.38
N ASP A 20 24.96 9.37 -4.14
CA ASP A 20 26.31 8.90 -3.82
C ASP A 20 26.55 8.58 -2.32
N ARG A 21 26.09 7.40 -1.86
CA ARG A 21 26.76 6.65 -0.77
C ARG A 21 26.21 5.22 -0.58
N PRO A 22 27.05 4.23 -0.20
CA PRO A 22 26.60 2.88 0.12
C PRO A 22 25.95 2.80 1.51
N SER A 23 24.98 1.89 1.59
CA SER A 23 23.89 1.72 2.56
C SER A 23 24.25 1.44 4.04
N PRO A 24 23.63 2.18 4.99
CA PRO A 24 23.03 1.64 6.22
C PRO A 24 21.49 1.52 6.06
N ALA A 25 21.04 1.20 4.84
CA ALA A 25 19.67 1.40 4.35
C ALA A 25 18.57 0.68 5.14
N THR A 26 18.89 -0.37 5.89
CA THR A 26 17.85 -1.14 6.59
C THR A 26 17.25 -0.39 7.77
N ALA A 27 18.06 0.33 8.57
CA ALA A 27 17.56 0.99 9.78
C ALA A 27 16.71 2.23 9.46
N ALA A 28 17.13 3.04 8.47
CA ALA A 28 16.39 4.22 8.04
C ALA A 28 15.08 3.86 7.32
N GLU A 29 15.07 2.77 6.53
CA GLU A 29 13.86 2.26 5.89
C GLU A 29 12.89 1.64 6.91
N ASP A 30 13.39 0.92 7.92
CA ASP A 30 12.56 0.32 8.97
C ASP A 30 11.97 1.40 9.90
N GLU A 31 12.72 2.46 10.21
CA GLU A 31 12.20 3.63 10.92
C GLU A 31 11.13 4.35 10.11
N LEU A 32 11.33 4.51 8.79
CA LEU A 32 10.34 5.12 7.91
C LEU A 32 9.04 4.30 7.86
N LYS A 33 9.14 2.97 7.71
CA LYS A 33 7.99 2.05 7.72
C LYS A 33 7.25 2.06 9.05
N ALA A 34 7.97 2.06 10.17
CA ALA A 34 7.36 2.14 11.49
C ALA A 34 6.57 3.45 11.64
N TRP A 35 7.12 4.54 11.10
CA TRP A 35 6.51 5.85 11.17
C TRP A 35 5.31 6.00 10.22
N ASP A 36 5.33 5.36 9.05
CA ASP A 36 4.18 5.24 8.17
C ASP A 36 3.03 4.45 8.82
N ALA A 37 3.34 3.36 9.52
CA ALA A 37 2.34 2.59 10.24
C ALA A 37 1.67 3.41 11.36
N ASP A 38 2.45 4.22 12.08
CA ASP A 38 1.94 5.13 13.09
C ASP A 38 1.16 6.30 12.49
N PHE A 39 1.54 6.76 11.29
CA PHE A 39 0.80 7.79 10.56
C PHE A 39 -0.56 7.29 10.06
N VAL A 40 -0.64 6.06 9.55
CA VAL A 40 -1.90 5.43 9.15
C VAL A 40 -2.84 5.31 10.37
N LYS A 41 -2.32 4.91 11.52
CA LYS A 41 -3.09 4.86 12.77
C LYS A 41 -3.52 6.25 13.23
N ALA A 42 -2.65 7.26 13.10
CA ALA A 42 -2.99 8.65 13.44
C ALA A 42 -4.03 9.24 12.49
N ALA A 43 -3.96 8.94 11.19
CA ALA A 43 -4.96 9.33 10.19
C ALA A 43 -6.33 8.71 10.51
N ASN A 44 -6.33 7.43 10.89
CA ASN A 44 -7.51 6.71 11.35
C ASN A 44 -8.07 7.31 12.67
N TYR A 45 -7.18 7.68 13.61
CA TYR A 45 -7.55 8.28 14.90
C TYR A 45 -8.05 9.73 14.78
N LEU A 46 -7.50 10.51 13.85
CA LEU A 46 -7.86 11.92 13.62
C LEU A 46 -9.12 12.08 12.76
N ASN A 47 -9.72 10.98 12.29
CA ASN A 47 -10.95 10.97 11.47
C ASN A 47 -10.91 11.98 10.31
N ILE A 48 -9.72 12.15 9.71
CA ILE A 48 -9.56 13.01 8.54
C ILE A 48 -10.09 12.20 7.36
N LYS A 49 -11.40 12.29 7.15
CA LYS A 49 -12.12 11.54 6.10
C LYS A 49 -11.43 11.65 4.75
N SER A 50 -10.89 12.81 4.40
CA SER A 50 -10.17 13.00 3.13
C SER A 50 -8.87 12.21 3.02
N LEU A 51 -8.15 11.96 4.11
CA LEU A 51 -6.93 11.16 4.12
C LEU A 51 -7.27 9.66 4.07
N LEU A 52 -8.31 9.24 4.79
CA LEU A 52 -8.84 7.88 4.68
C LEU A 52 -9.34 7.61 3.25
N ASP A 53 -10.17 8.50 2.69
CA ASP A 53 -10.68 8.43 1.33
C ASP A 53 -9.52 8.34 0.31
N LEU A 54 -8.46 9.14 0.47
CA LEU A 54 -7.28 9.12 -0.41
C LEU A 54 -6.52 7.79 -0.31
N THR A 55 -6.30 7.28 0.91
CA THR A 55 -5.64 5.98 1.08
C THR A 55 -6.46 4.82 0.52
N CYS A 56 -7.78 4.84 0.71
CA CYS A 56 -8.70 3.86 0.11
C CYS A 56 -8.70 3.94 -1.43
N GLN A 57 -8.67 5.16 -1.98
CA GLN A 57 -8.60 5.35 -3.44
C GLN A 57 -7.28 4.81 -4.01
N THR A 58 -6.14 5.07 -3.36
CA THR A 58 -4.85 4.54 -3.80
C THR A 58 -4.84 3.01 -3.81
N VAL A 59 -5.39 2.37 -2.76
CA VAL A 59 -5.52 0.90 -2.72
C VAL A 59 -6.46 0.40 -3.82
N ALA A 60 -7.58 1.09 -4.08
CA ALA A 60 -8.50 0.74 -5.16
C ALA A 60 -7.83 0.85 -6.54
N ASP A 61 -7.03 1.90 -6.77
CA ASP A 61 -6.29 2.11 -8.02
C ASP A 61 -5.18 1.06 -8.21
N MET A 62 -4.57 0.58 -7.13
CA MET A 62 -3.61 -0.53 -7.18
C MET A 62 -4.26 -1.86 -7.57
N ILE A 63 -5.54 -2.06 -7.24
CA ILE A 63 -6.31 -3.27 -7.54
C ILE A 63 -6.92 -3.19 -8.95
N LYS A 64 -7.34 -2.00 -9.38
CA LYS A 64 -8.04 -1.78 -10.65
C LYS A 64 -7.20 -2.23 -11.84
N GLY A 65 -7.76 -3.12 -12.66
CA GLY A 65 -7.13 -3.60 -13.90
C GLY A 65 -6.01 -4.61 -13.71
N ARG A 66 -5.72 -5.05 -12.48
CA ARG A 66 -4.80 -6.16 -12.20
C ARG A 66 -5.57 -7.48 -12.14
N THR A 67 -4.89 -8.58 -12.47
CA THR A 67 -5.51 -9.91 -12.30
C THR A 67 -5.53 -10.32 -10.82
N PRO A 68 -6.44 -11.22 -10.41
CA PRO A 68 -6.47 -11.75 -9.04
C PRO A 68 -5.12 -12.30 -8.57
N GLU A 69 -4.36 -12.93 -9.47
CA GLU A 69 -3.03 -13.47 -9.19
C GLU A 69 -1.99 -12.37 -8.91
N GLU A 70 -2.02 -11.28 -9.68
CA GLU A 70 -1.14 -10.13 -9.49
C GLU A 70 -1.46 -9.37 -8.20
N ILE A 71 -2.75 -9.25 -7.86
CA ILE A 71 -3.21 -8.66 -6.60
C ILE A 71 -2.71 -9.52 -5.44
N ARG A 72 -2.94 -10.84 -5.47
CA ARG A 72 -2.47 -11.78 -4.45
C ARG A 72 -0.95 -11.68 -4.24
N LYS A 73 -0.17 -11.59 -5.30
CA LYS A 73 1.29 -11.41 -5.22
C LYS A 73 1.69 -10.06 -4.62
N THR A 74 1.04 -8.98 -5.04
CA THR A 74 1.37 -7.61 -4.60
C THR A 74 1.06 -7.41 -3.12
N PHE A 75 -0.06 -7.95 -2.64
CA PHE A 75 -0.47 -7.86 -1.23
C PHE A 75 -0.01 -9.05 -0.39
N ASN A 76 0.79 -9.96 -0.97
CA ASN A 76 1.30 -11.17 -0.32
C ASN A 76 0.19 -12.02 0.35
N ILE A 77 -0.95 -12.14 -0.35
CA ILE A 77 -2.13 -12.89 0.07
C ILE A 77 -1.98 -14.34 -0.41
N LYS A 78 -2.14 -15.30 0.51
CA LYS A 78 -2.18 -16.73 0.18
C LYS A 78 -3.51 -17.07 -0.49
N ASN A 79 -3.49 -17.76 -1.63
CA ASN A 79 -4.71 -18.33 -2.21
C ASN A 79 -5.21 -19.45 -1.29
N ASP A 80 -6.40 -19.26 -0.72
CA ASP A 80 -7.09 -20.18 0.17
C ASP A 80 -8.25 -20.92 -0.51
N PHE A 81 -8.52 -20.62 -1.78
CA PHE A 81 -9.48 -21.37 -2.60
C PHE A 81 -8.93 -22.72 -3.05
N THR A 82 -9.79 -23.72 -3.05
CA THR A 82 -9.55 -24.95 -3.81
C THR A 82 -9.69 -24.70 -5.32
N PRO A 83 -9.09 -25.53 -6.20
CA PRO A 83 -9.21 -25.37 -7.64
C PRO A 83 -10.67 -25.32 -8.13
N GLU A 84 -11.54 -26.14 -7.53
CA GLU A 84 -12.96 -26.18 -7.85
C GLU A 84 -13.68 -24.88 -7.44
N GLU A 85 -13.40 -24.34 -6.25
CA GLU A 85 -13.97 -23.07 -5.80
C GLU A 85 -13.45 -21.89 -6.63
N GLU A 86 -12.17 -21.91 -7.03
CA GLU A 86 -11.59 -20.86 -7.88
C GLU A 86 -12.20 -20.86 -9.29
N GLU A 87 -12.50 -22.03 -9.85
CA GLU A 87 -13.24 -22.15 -11.11
C GLU A 87 -14.68 -21.68 -11.01
N GLU A 88 -15.38 -22.02 -9.92
CA GLU A 88 -16.75 -21.57 -9.68
C GLU A 88 -16.82 -20.04 -9.51
N VAL A 89 -15.95 -19.47 -8.68
CA VAL A 89 -15.83 -18.02 -8.50
C VAL A 89 -15.46 -17.34 -9.81
N ARG A 90 -14.55 -17.90 -10.61
CA ARG A 90 -14.17 -17.34 -11.92
C ARG A 90 -15.35 -17.35 -12.89
N ARG A 91 -16.15 -18.44 -12.91
CA ARG A 91 -17.35 -18.57 -13.73
C ARG A 91 -18.44 -17.58 -13.31
N GLU A 92 -18.69 -17.44 -12.01
CA GLU A 92 -19.70 -16.53 -11.48
C GLU A 92 -19.34 -15.05 -11.66
N ASN A 93 -18.05 -14.72 -11.64
CA ASN A 93 -17.57 -13.34 -11.77
C ASN A 93 -17.10 -12.99 -13.20
N GLN A 94 -17.43 -13.80 -14.22
CA GLN A 94 -17.09 -13.49 -15.62
C GLN A 94 -17.58 -12.10 -16.07
N TRP A 95 -18.76 -11.67 -15.59
CA TRP A 95 -19.32 -10.34 -15.88
C TRP A 95 -18.46 -9.17 -15.38
N ALA A 96 -17.57 -9.39 -14.41
CA ALA A 96 -16.66 -8.36 -13.90
C ALA A 96 -15.40 -8.19 -14.76
N PHE A 97 -15.21 -9.06 -15.76
CA PHE A 97 -14.07 -9.09 -16.67
C PHE A 97 -14.45 -8.84 -18.15
N GLU A 98 -15.73 -8.59 -18.45
CA GLU A 98 -16.23 -8.07 -19.74
C GLU A 98 -16.24 -6.53 -19.78
#